data_AF-A0A2N1NW33-F1
#
_entry.id   AF-A0A2N1NW33-F1
#
_cell.length_a   1.000
_cell.length_b   1.000
_cell.length_c   1.000
_cell.angle_alpha   90.00
_cell.angle_beta   90.00
_cell.angle_gamma   90.00
#
_symmetry.space_group_name_H-M   'P 1'
#
loop_
_entity.id
_entity.type
_entity.pdbx_description
1 polymer ?
#
loop_
_entity_poly.entity_id
_entity_poly.type
_entity_poly.pdbx_seq_one_letter_code
_entity_poly.pdbx_strand_id
1 'polypeptide(L)'
;MVEMSTGKPPYGNISHSDDLALAICVGLRPKVIRGTPKCYIELVNKCLDSDPEKRPSCNELLSVIFKWNLEFINGKTESEIVKEFSNADAIVSREYSSNEITLHPEAIYTSRHMNFRNLPKSRNSLGVQVENSEFSDPNLLENFIYDAVKEQSQDKIEVESTNE
;
A
#
# COMPACT_ATOMS: atom_id res chain seq x y z
N MET A 1 3.64 -7.46 -1.07
CA MET A 1 2.41 -7.81 -1.81
C MET A 1 2.17 -6.84 -2.96
N VAL A 2 2.13 -5.52 -2.74
CA VAL A 2 1.95 -4.56 -3.83
C VAL A 2 3.02 -4.68 -4.94
N GLU A 3 4.28 -4.91 -4.59
CA GLU A 3 5.35 -5.16 -5.57
C GLU A 3 5.08 -6.35 -6.51
N MET A 4 4.35 -7.38 -6.05
CA MET A 4 3.94 -8.51 -6.91
C MET A 4 2.89 -8.09 -7.95
N SER A 5 2.08 -7.09 -7.61
CA SER A 5 1.10 -6.51 -8.52
C SER A 5 1.80 -5.57 -9.51
N THR A 6 2.65 -4.67 -9.03
CA THR A 6 3.24 -3.59 -9.85
C THR A 6 4.52 -3.98 -10.58
N GLY A 7 5.21 -5.03 -10.13
CA GLY A 7 6.58 -5.35 -10.55
C GLY A 7 7.60 -4.29 -10.12
N LYS A 8 7.23 -3.36 -9.23
CA LYS A 8 8.04 -2.21 -8.82
C LYS A 8 8.11 -2.08 -7.30
N PRO A 9 9.28 -1.70 -6.75
CA PRO A 9 9.39 -1.39 -5.33
C PRO A 9 8.43 -0.26 -4.92
N PRO A 10 7.69 -0.40 -3.80
CA PRO A 10 6.76 0.61 -3.37
C PRO A 10 7.49 1.89 -2.98
N TYR A 11 7.05 3.04 -3.49
CA TYR A 11 7.67 4.35 -3.28
C TYR A 11 9.07 4.50 -3.91
N GLY A 12 9.44 3.64 -4.88
CA GLY A 12 10.75 3.69 -5.53
C GLY A 12 11.08 4.98 -6.26
N ASN A 13 10.06 5.75 -6.64
CA ASN A 13 10.21 7.01 -7.37
C ASN A 13 10.32 8.26 -6.48
N ILE A 14 10.34 8.12 -5.16
CA ILE A 14 10.43 9.25 -4.21
C ILE A 14 11.52 9.02 -3.16
N SER A 15 11.95 10.09 -2.50
CA SER A 15 12.92 10.02 -1.40
C SER A 15 12.32 9.29 -0.18
N HIS A 16 13.11 8.44 0.48
CA HIS A 16 12.73 7.79 1.73
C HIS A 16 13.06 8.70 2.93
N SER A 17 12.47 9.89 2.97
CA SER A 17 12.64 10.89 4.04
C SER A 17 11.64 10.72 5.19
N ASP A 18 11.77 11.55 6.23
CA ASP A 18 10.81 11.63 7.34
C ASP A 18 9.42 12.05 6.85
N ASP A 19 9.35 12.86 5.78
CA ASP A 19 8.09 13.28 5.16
C ASP A 19 7.29 12.10 4.60
N LEU A 20 7.97 11.13 3.97
CA LEU A 20 7.33 9.91 3.50
C LEU A 20 6.81 9.09 4.69
N ALA A 21 7.56 9.01 5.79
CA ALA A 21 7.10 8.32 6.99
C ALA A 21 5.86 9.00 7.60
N LEU A 22 5.84 10.33 7.68
CA LEU A 22 4.67 11.11 8.10
C LEU A 22 3.46 10.83 7.22
N ALA A 23 3.63 10.92 5.90
CA ALA A 23 2.56 10.66 4.95
C ALA A 23 1.98 9.24 5.10
N ILE A 24 2.83 8.22 5.31
CA ILE A 24 2.39 6.85 5.57
C ILE A 24 1.59 6.76 6.87
N CYS A 25 2.05 7.40 7.95
CA CYS A 25 1.31 7.43 9.21
C CYS A 25 -0.10 8.03 9.02
N VAL A 26 -0.24 9.07 8.21
CA VAL A 26 -1.54 9.69 7.94
C VAL A 26 -2.33 9.06 6.79
N GLY A 27 -1.96 7.86 6.37
CA GLY A 27 -2.79 7.06 5.46
C GLY A 27 -2.34 7.04 4.01
N LEU A 28 -1.16 7.53 3.66
CA LEU A 28 -0.57 7.19 2.36
C LEU A 28 -0.32 5.66 2.31
N ARG A 29 -0.78 5.01 1.24
CA ARG A 29 -0.57 3.58 1.00
C ARG A 29 -0.09 3.35 -0.44
N PRO A 30 0.71 2.30 -0.70
CA PRO A 30 1.15 1.99 -2.05
C PRO A 30 -0.05 1.65 -2.94
N LYS A 31 0.08 1.92 -4.24
CA LYS A 31 -0.95 1.63 -5.24
C LYS A 31 -0.68 0.32 -5.95
N VAL A 32 -1.73 -0.39 -6.34
CA VAL A 32 -1.66 -1.60 -7.18
C VAL A 32 -1.95 -1.26 -8.64
N ILE A 33 -1.51 -2.08 -9.58
CA ILE A 33 -1.84 -1.84 -10.99
C ILE A 33 -3.30 -2.17 -11.32
N ARG A 34 -3.79 -1.58 -12.41
CA ARG A 34 -5.05 -1.96 -13.01
C ARG A 34 -5.01 -3.43 -13.42
N GLY A 35 -6.10 -4.13 -13.14
CA GLY A 35 -6.21 -5.56 -13.40
C GLY A 35 -5.82 -6.43 -12.21
N THR A 36 -5.22 -5.88 -11.14
CA THR A 36 -4.97 -6.65 -9.91
C THR A 36 -6.27 -7.30 -9.40
N PRO A 37 -6.30 -8.62 -9.12
CA PRO A 37 -7.50 -9.33 -8.66
C PRO A 37 -8.11 -8.69 -7.42
N LYS A 38 -9.45 -8.62 -7.33
CA LYS A 38 -10.14 -8.00 -6.19
C LYS A 38 -9.84 -8.75 -4.90
N CYS A 39 -9.86 -10.08 -4.95
CA CYS A 39 -9.47 -10.92 -3.81
C CYS A 39 -8.05 -10.62 -3.30
N TYR A 40 -7.13 -10.26 -4.20
CA TYR A 40 -5.78 -9.84 -3.84
C TYR A 40 -5.78 -8.45 -3.21
N ILE A 41 -6.50 -7.48 -3.78
CA ILE A 41 -6.63 -6.12 -3.22
C ILE A 41 -7.19 -6.16 -1.79
N GLU A 42 -8.23 -6.96 -1.55
CA GLU A 42 -8.81 -7.15 -0.21
C GLU A 42 -7.79 -7.70 0.77
N LEU A 43 -6.96 -8.66 0.35
CA LEU A 43 -5.90 -9.22 1.19
C LEU A 43 -4.81 -8.18 1.48
N VAL A 44 -4.39 -7.39 0.48
CA VAL A 44 -3.43 -6.30 0.68
C VAL A 44 -3.97 -5.26 1.65
N ASN A 45 -5.26 -4.89 1.54
CA ASN A 45 -5.90 -3.95 2.46
C ASN A 45 -5.85 -4.43 3.91
N LYS A 46 -6.16 -5.72 4.16
CA LYS A 46 -6.05 -6.32 5.50
C LYS A 46 -4.61 -6.30 6.03
N CYS A 47 -3.63 -6.57 5.18
CA CYS A 47 -2.21 -6.53 5.56
C CYS A 47 -1.70 -5.11 5.86
N LEU A 48 -2.33 -4.07 5.30
CA LEU A 48 -1.94 -2.66 5.44
C LEU A 48 -2.77 -1.90 6.48
N ASP A 49 -3.59 -2.59 7.27
CA ASP A 49 -4.40 -1.96 8.32
C ASP A 49 -3.49 -1.25 9.33
N SER A 50 -3.85 -0.04 9.72
CA SER A 50 -3.16 0.75 10.74
C SER A 50 -3.24 0.08 12.10
N ASP A 51 -4.30 -0.69 12.36
CA ASP A 51 -4.48 -1.51 13.56
C ASP A 51 -3.76 -2.86 13.39
N PRO A 52 -2.67 -3.12 14.14
CA PRO A 52 -1.94 -4.37 14.03
C PRO A 52 -2.78 -5.61 14.30
N GLU A 53 -3.80 -5.52 15.16
CA GLU A 53 -4.66 -6.65 15.54
C GLU A 53 -5.63 -7.04 14.41
N LYS A 54 -5.86 -6.16 13.43
CA LYS A 54 -6.67 -6.46 12.24
C LYS A 54 -5.85 -7.08 11.11
N ARG A 55 -4.52 -7.11 11.24
CA ARG A 55 -3.65 -7.70 10.22
C ARG A 55 -3.71 -9.22 10.33
N PRO A 56 -3.77 -9.94 9.20
CA PRO A 56 -3.72 -11.39 9.22
C PRO A 56 -2.35 -11.85 9.73
N SER A 57 -2.35 -12.89 10.53
CA SER A 57 -1.14 -13.65 10.87
C SER A 57 -0.55 -14.32 9.62
N CYS A 58 0.72 -14.72 9.70
CA CYS A 58 1.36 -15.48 8.62
C CYS A 58 0.60 -16.76 8.27
N ASN A 59 0.00 -17.43 9.26
CA ASN A 59 -0.76 -18.67 9.06
C ASN A 59 -2.09 -18.42 8.32
N GLU A 60 -2.79 -17.34 8.65
CA GLU A 60 -4.01 -16.95 7.94
C GLU A 60 -3.69 -16.54 6.50
N LEU A 61 -2.63 -15.75 6.30
CA LEU A 61 -2.16 -15.35 4.98
C LEU A 61 -1.83 -16.58 4.11
N LEU A 62 -1.06 -17.54 4.67
CA LEU A 62 -0.72 -18.79 3.98
C LEU A 62 -1.98 -19.59 3.64
N SER A 63 -2.95 -19.67 4.56
CA SER A 63 -4.20 -20.41 4.35
C SER A 63 -5.02 -19.81 3.19
N VAL A 64 -5.10 -18.49 3.10
CA VAL A 64 -5.79 -17.79 2.00
C VAL A 64 -5.11 -18.09 0.66
N ILE A 65 -3.79 -17.93 0.58
CA ILE A 65 -3.02 -18.16 -0.65
C ILE A 65 -3.09 -19.62 -1.07
N PHE A 66 -2.99 -20.55 -0.12
CA PHE A 66 -3.09 -21.98 -0.38
C PHE A 66 -4.47 -22.36 -0.91
N LYS A 67 -5.55 -21.79 -0.34
CA LYS A 67 -6.91 -21.98 -0.86
C LYS A 67 -7.02 -21.53 -2.31
N TRP A 68 -6.48 -20.35 -2.66
CA TRP A 68 -6.47 -19.88 -4.04
C TRP A 68 -5.74 -20.86 -4.96
N ASN A 69 -4.54 -21.31 -4.55
CA ASN A 69 -3.75 -22.28 -5.32
C ASN A 69 -4.49 -23.61 -5.55
N LEU A 70 -5.20 -24.12 -4.54
CA LEU A 70 -6.03 -25.33 -4.68
C LEU A 70 -7.16 -25.17 -5.70
N GLU A 71 -7.75 -23.98 -5.83
CA GLU A 71 -8.80 -23.74 -6.84
C GLU A 71 -8.24 -23.92 -8.27
N PHE A 72 -6.99 -23.48 -8.50
CA PHE A 72 -6.30 -23.69 -9.77
C PHE A 72 -5.96 -25.16 -10.02
N ILE A 73 -5.35 -25.84 -9.04
CA ILE A 73 -4.93 -27.24 -9.17
C ILE A 73 -6.13 -28.14 -9.47
N ASN A 74 -7.27 -27.88 -8.82
CA ASN A 74 -8.49 -28.65 -9.03
C ASN A 74 -9.23 -28.30 -10.33
N GLY A 75 -8.68 -27.39 -11.15
CA GLY A 75 -9.27 -27.02 -12.44
C GLY A 75 -10.66 -26.39 -12.31
N LYS A 76 -10.94 -25.67 -11.22
CA LYS A 76 -12.23 -25.04 -10.97
C LYS A 76 -12.40 -23.78 -11.82
N THR A 77 -12.57 -23.95 -13.12
CA THR A 77 -12.70 -22.86 -14.11
C THR A 77 -13.89 -21.93 -13.83
N GLU A 78 -14.90 -22.40 -13.11
CA GLU A 78 -16.04 -21.58 -12.69
C GLU A 78 -15.76 -20.71 -11.46
N SER A 79 -14.70 -20.99 -10.71
CA SER A 79 -14.30 -20.25 -9.49
C SER A 79 -14.06 -18.78 -9.81
N GLU A 80 -14.67 -17.89 -9.03
CA GLU A 80 -14.50 -16.44 -9.19
C GLU A 80 -13.03 -16.04 -9.03
N ILE A 81 -12.31 -16.68 -8.09
CA ILE A 81 -10.89 -16.46 -7.86
C ILE A 81 -10.09 -16.76 -9.13
N VAL A 82 -10.29 -17.94 -9.74
CA VAL A 82 -9.59 -18.34 -10.96
C VAL A 82 -9.87 -17.34 -12.09
N LYS A 83 -11.13 -16.92 -12.25
CA LYS A 83 -11.53 -15.93 -13.26
C LYS A 83 -10.88 -14.57 -13.04
N GLU A 84 -10.82 -14.08 -11.79
CA GLU A 84 -10.19 -12.79 -11.47
C GLU A 84 -8.70 -12.78 -11.84
N PHE A 85 -7.97 -13.83 -11.47
CA PHE A 85 -6.54 -13.96 -11.80
C PHE A 85 -6.30 -14.15 -13.30
N SER A 86 -7.10 -14.96 -14.00
CA SER A 86 -6.97 -15.08 -15.47
C SER A 86 -7.26 -13.76 -16.19
N ASN A 87 -8.23 -12.98 -15.71
CA ASN A 87 -8.48 -11.64 -16.24
C ASN A 87 -7.32 -10.68 -15.93
N ALA A 88 -6.73 -10.78 -14.74
CA ALA A 88 -5.53 -10.01 -14.38
C ALA A 88 -4.38 -10.31 -15.34
N ASP A 89 -4.08 -11.58 -15.60
CA ASP A 89 -3.00 -11.99 -16.52
C ASP A 89 -3.22 -11.43 -17.93
N ALA A 90 -4.47 -11.44 -18.42
CA ALA A 90 -4.83 -10.88 -19.72
C ALA A 90 -4.68 -9.35 -19.79
N ILE A 91 -5.01 -8.63 -18.71
CA ILE A 91 -4.81 -7.17 -18.63
C ILE A 91 -3.32 -6.85 -18.55
N VAL A 92 -2.58 -7.53 -17.67
CA VAL A 92 -1.14 -7.30 -17.46
C VAL A 92 -0.37 -7.52 -18.75
N SER A 93 -0.61 -8.64 -19.43
CA SER A 93 0.07 -8.98 -20.69
C SER A 93 -0.18 -7.96 -21.82
N ARG A 94 -1.31 -7.25 -21.77
CA ARG A 94 -1.72 -6.30 -22.82
C ARG A 94 -1.31 -4.86 -22.51
N GLU A 95 -1.38 -4.45 -21.24
CA GLU A 95 -1.22 -3.05 -20.82
C GLU A 95 0.13 -2.74 -20.19
N TYR A 96 0.85 -3.75 -19.70
CA TYR A 96 2.09 -3.56 -18.96
C TYR A 96 3.24 -4.29 -19.67
N SER A 97 3.97 -3.55 -20.51
CA SER A 97 5.30 -3.97 -20.98
C SER A 97 6.32 -3.81 -19.84
N SER A 98 7.38 -4.62 -19.84
CA SER A 98 8.51 -4.49 -18.90
C SER A 98 9.08 -3.07 -18.96
N ASN A 99 8.66 -2.22 -18.04
CA ASN A 99 9.15 -0.86 -17.92
C ASN A 99 10.46 -0.87 -17.13
N GLU A 100 11.39 -0.01 -17.50
CA GLU A 100 12.58 0.22 -16.68
C GLU A 100 12.17 0.75 -15.30
N ILE A 101 12.76 0.17 -14.27
CA ILE A 101 12.58 0.62 -12.88
C ILE A 101 13.57 1.76 -12.66
N THR A 102 13.08 3.00 -12.71
CA THR A 102 13.86 4.17 -12.29
C THR A 102 13.61 4.42 -10.81
N LEU A 103 14.66 4.29 -10.00
CA LEU A 103 14.62 4.59 -8.57
C LEU A 103 15.09 6.01 -8.30
N HIS A 104 14.46 6.67 -7.33
CA HIS A 104 14.95 7.93 -6.78
C HIS A 104 16.32 7.67 -6.11
N PRO A 105 17.33 8.54 -6.27
CA PRO A 105 18.65 8.35 -5.67
C PRO A 105 18.64 8.18 -4.15
N GLU A 106 17.63 8.75 -3.48
CA GLU A 106 17.43 8.70 -2.03
C GLU A 106 16.39 7.64 -1.61
N ALA A 107 15.94 6.77 -2.52
CA ALA A 107 15.13 5.61 -2.17
C ALA A 107 16.04 4.51 -1.61
N ILE A 108 15.83 4.15 -0.34
CA ILE A 108 16.67 3.20 0.39
C ILE A 108 15.87 1.94 0.70
N TYR A 109 16.27 0.82 0.06
CA TYR A 109 15.70 -0.52 0.26
C TYR A 109 16.61 -1.45 1.09
N THR A 110 17.73 -0.93 1.57
CA THR A 110 18.61 -1.63 2.50
C THR A 110 18.25 -1.30 3.95
N SER A 111 18.58 -2.20 4.86
CA SER A 111 18.33 -1.99 6.30
C SER A 111 19.05 -0.75 6.81
N ARG A 112 18.34 0.10 7.57
CA ARG A 112 18.88 1.27 8.25
C ARG A 112 18.12 1.54 9.54
N HIS A 113 18.78 2.14 10.51
CA HIS A 113 18.12 2.61 11.72
C HIS A 113 17.25 3.83 11.39
N MET A 114 15.96 3.75 11.65
CA MET A 114 15.03 4.87 11.45
C MET A 114 14.74 5.53 12.79
N ASN A 115 15.06 6.82 12.92
CA ASN A 115 14.84 7.60 14.13
C ASN A 115 13.87 8.74 13.85
N PHE A 116 12.58 8.41 13.83
CA PHE A 116 11.54 9.40 13.63
C PHE A 116 11.17 10.04 14.98
N ARG A 117 11.20 11.37 15.05
CA ARG A 117 10.73 12.11 16.21
C ARG A 117 9.27 12.52 15.97
N ASN A 118 8.39 12.19 16.92
CA ASN A 118 6.99 12.64 16.93
C ASN A 118 6.17 12.25 15.69
N LEU A 119 6.17 10.98 15.28
CA LEU A 119 5.20 10.53 14.25
C LEU A 119 3.76 10.56 14.81
N PRO A 120 2.77 10.95 14.00
CA PRO A 120 1.37 10.89 14.43
C PRO A 120 0.91 9.43 14.54
N LYS A 121 -0.24 9.21 15.19
CA LYS A 121 -0.85 7.87 15.23
C LYS A 121 -1.18 7.42 13.81
N SER A 122 -0.85 6.16 13.51
CA SER A 122 -1.17 5.57 12.22
C SER A 122 -2.68 5.50 12.02
N ARG A 123 -3.15 5.88 10.82
CA ARG A 123 -4.55 5.74 10.41
C ARG A 123 -4.66 5.00 9.07
N ASN A 124 -5.84 4.43 8.85
CA ASN A 124 -6.17 3.77 7.60
C ASN A 124 -6.41 4.79 6.47
N SER A 125 -6.00 4.42 5.27
CA SER A 125 -6.48 5.07 4.04
C SER A 125 -7.92 4.62 3.75
N LEU A 126 -8.53 5.20 2.71
CA LEU A 126 -9.78 4.67 2.12
C LEU A 126 -9.61 3.30 1.41
N GLY A 127 -8.48 2.61 1.64
CA GLY A 127 -8.05 1.41 0.92
C GLY A 127 -6.84 1.67 0.01
N VAL A 128 -6.26 0.58 -0.49
CA VAL A 128 -5.25 0.58 -1.56
C VAL A 128 -5.89 1.12 -2.82
N GLN A 129 -5.30 2.17 -3.39
CA GLN A 129 -5.75 2.73 -4.65
C GLN A 129 -5.21 1.90 -5.83
N VAL A 130 -5.98 1.88 -6.91
CA VAL A 130 -5.53 1.32 -8.20
C VAL A 130 -4.86 2.45 -8.99
N GLU A 131 -3.68 2.20 -9.53
CA GLU A 131 -3.00 3.11 -10.44
C GLU A 131 -3.86 3.29 -11.70
N ASN A 132 -4.40 4.51 -11.86
CA ASN A 132 -4.93 4.96 -13.14
C ASN A 132 -3.81 5.72 -13.85
N SER A 133 -3.50 5.32 -15.09
CA SER A 133 -2.49 5.98 -15.94
C SER A 133 -2.81 7.45 -16.25
N GLU A 134 -4.03 7.91 -15.95
CA GLU A 134 -4.51 9.24 -16.30
C GLU A 134 -4.32 10.29 -15.18
N PHE A 135 -4.02 9.89 -13.93
CA PHE A 135 -3.87 10.84 -12.82
C PHE A 135 -2.84 10.34 -11.80
N SER A 136 -1.56 10.61 -12.06
CA SER A 136 -0.57 10.72 -10.99
C SER A 136 -0.67 12.13 -10.42
N ASP A 137 -1.41 12.30 -9.32
CA ASP A 137 -1.45 13.58 -8.61
C ASP A 137 -0.04 13.88 -8.06
N PRO A 138 0.68 14.87 -8.63
CA PRO A 138 2.05 15.18 -8.22
C PRO A 138 2.09 15.74 -6.79
N ASN A 139 0.98 16.29 -6.30
CA ASN A 139 0.89 16.92 -4.99
C ASN A 139 0.34 15.96 -3.92
N LEU A 140 0.12 14.68 -4.26
CA LEU A 140 -0.46 13.71 -3.33
C LEU A 140 0.36 13.62 -2.04
N LEU A 141 1.69 13.55 -2.16
CA LEU A 141 2.58 13.47 -1.00
C LEU A 141 2.52 14.76 -0.17
N GLU A 142 2.53 15.93 -0.81
CA GLU A 142 2.42 17.23 -0.14
C GLU A 142 1.10 17.39 0.63
N ASN A 143 -0.01 16.92 0.06
CA ASN A 143 -1.32 16.94 0.71
C ASN A 143 -1.33 16.09 1.99
N PHE A 144 -0.75 14.88 1.94
CA PHE A 144 -0.62 14.05 3.14
C PHE A 144 0.31 14.68 4.18
N ILE A 145 1.41 15.30 3.76
CA ILE A 145 2.32 16.00 4.70
C ILE A 145 1.59 17.16 5.37
N TYR A 146 0.84 17.96 4.60
CA TYR A 146 0.07 19.08 5.13
C TYR A 146 -0.94 18.62 6.19
N ASP A 147 -1.69 17.54 5.91
CA ASP A 147 -2.61 16.94 6.87
C ASP A 147 -1.90 16.47 8.14
N ALA A 148 -0.72 15.83 8.01
CA ALA A 148 0.07 15.37 9.14
C ALA A 148 0.56 16.52 10.03
N VAL A 149 1.05 17.61 9.43
CA VAL A 149 1.54 18.78 10.18
C VAL A 149 0.38 19.51 10.88
N LYS A 150 -0.78 19.60 10.23
CA LYS A 150 -1.98 20.22 10.80
C LYS A 150 -2.48 19.47 12.03
N GLU A 151 -2.50 18.14 11.99
CA GLU A 151 -2.95 17.29 13.10
C GLU A 151 -2.02 17.40 14.32
N GLN A 152 -0.70 17.38 14.12
CA GLN A 152 0.26 17.58 15.20
C GLN A 152 0.14 18.96 15.87
N SER A 153 -0.29 19.97 15.12
CA SER A 153 -0.52 21.32 15.62
C SER A 153 -1.79 21.40 16.47
N GLN A 154 -2.81 20.58 16.18
CA GLN A 154 -4.05 20.50 16.96
C GLN A 154 -3.85 19.71 18.27
N ASP A 155 -3.13 18.59 18.23
CA ASP A 155 -2.82 17.79 19.43
C ASP A 155 -2.03 18.60 20.49
N LYS A 156 -1.18 19.54 20.07
CA LYS A 156 -0.47 20.43 20.99
C LYS A 156 -1.40 21.40 21.72
N ILE A 157 -2.47 21.87 21.08
CA ILE A 157 -3.42 22.83 21.67
C ILE A 157 -4.34 22.13 22.68
N GLU A 158 -4.71 20.86 22.44
CA GLU A 158 -5.54 20.08 23.36
C GLU A 158 -4.79 19.62 24.62
N VAL A 159 -3.47 19.36 24.53
CA VAL A 159 -2.64 19.01 25.69
C VAL A 159 -2.37 20.22 26.61
N GLU A 160 -2.36 21.44 26.07
CA GLU A 160 -2.20 22.66 26.88
C GLU A 160 -3.49 23.05 27.62
N SER A 161 -4.67 22.75 27.05
CA SER A 161 -5.98 23.10 27.63
C SER A 161 -6.53 22.10 28.65
N THR A 162 -5.87 20.96 28.85
CA THR A 162 -6.22 19.95 29.86
C THR A 162 -5.38 20.03 31.14
N ASN A 163 -4.45 21.00 31.20
CA ASN A 163 -3.57 21.26 32.35
C ASN A 163 -3.89 22.57 33.10
N GLU A 164 -5.06 23.17 32.88
CA GLU A 164 -5.60 24.29 33.69
C GLU A 164 -6.67 23.84 34.69
#